data_AF-A0A9D9G5H7-F1
#
_entry.id   AF-A0A9D9G5H7-F1
#
_cell.length_a   1.000
_cell.length_b   1.000
_cell.length_c   1.000
_cell.angle_alpha   90.00
_cell.angle_beta   90.00
_cell.angle_gamma   90.00
#
_symmetry.space_group_name_H-M   'P 1'
#
loop_
_entity.id
_entity.type
_entity.pdbx_description
1 polymer ?
#
loop_
_entity_poly.entity_id
_entity_poly.type
_entity_poly.pdbx_seq_one_letter_code
_entity_poly.pdbx_strand_id
1 'polypeptide(L)'
;MKRFILSLAAFSLCLSINAQTAKEEVFDNVAKSGGVYYAYPVTESANTPAPKGYEPFYISHYGRHGSRYLIADEDYTTVLDLLHVAQSHNALTPLGIDVMQRIDSLLLEVEGHGGALSPLGVRQQRAIAERMYKAYPQVFKDYTPISARSTVVPRCILSMDALCERLKEFNPTLVTTRESSGKYMRYLNYHS
;
A
#
# COMPACT_ATOMS: atom_id res chain seq x y z
N MET A 1 25.30 -42.83 -18.74
CA MET A 1 26.17 -42.18 -17.73
C MET A 1 26.19 -40.66 -17.83
N LYS A 2 26.59 -40.03 -18.96
CA LYS A 2 26.61 -38.55 -19.09
C LYS A 2 25.29 -37.85 -18.74
N ARG A 3 24.15 -38.38 -19.18
CA ARG A 3 22.81 -37.84 -18.86
C ARG A 3 22.50 -37.91 -17.36
N PHE A 4 22.91 -38.99 -16.69
CA PHE A 4 22.69 -39.19 -15.26
C PHE A 4 23.54 -38.24 -14.41
N ILE A 5 24.79 -38.00 -14.82
CA ILE A 5 25.71 -37.04 -14.19
C ILE A 5 25.19 -35.60 -14.36
N LEU A 6 24.69 -35.25 -15.56
CA LEU A 6 24.05 -33.95 -15.81
C LEU A 6 22.79 -33.74 -14.96
N SER A 7 21.95 -34.76 -14.83
CA SER A 7 20.76 -34.71 -13.97
C SER A 7 21.11 -34.57 -12.50
N LEU A 8 22.14 -35.27 -12.02
CA LEU A 8 22.61 -35.17 -10.63
C LEU A 8 23.21 -33.79 -10.35
N ALA A 9 24.02 -33.24 -11.27
CA ALA A 9 24.59 -31.90 -11.15
C ALA A 9 23.51 -30.81 -11.16
N ALA A 10 22.48 -30.93 -12.00
CA ALA A 10 21.34 -30.02 -11.99
C ALA A 10 20.53 -30.10 -10.68
N PHE A 11 20.35 -31.30 -10.14
CA PHE A 11 19.67 -31.52 -8.85
C PHE A 11 20.47 -30.94 -7.67
N SER A 12 21.79 -31.08 -7.67
CA SER A 12 22.68 -30.47 -6.66
C SER A 12 22.68 -28.95 -6.70
N LEU A 13 22.51 -28.34 -7.89
CA LEU A 13 22.40 -26.89 -8.03
C LEU A 13 21.12 -26.33 -7.39
N CYS A 14 20.01 -27.08 -7.46
CA CYS A 14 18.73 -26.68 -6.87
C CYS A 14 18.73 -26.73 -5.32
N LEU A 15 19.58 -27.57 -4.71
CA LEU A 15 19.67 -27.71 -3.25
C LEU A 15 20.33 -26.49 -2.55
N SER A 16 20.96 -25.59 -3.30
CA SER A 16 21.65 -24.41 -2.76
C SER A 16 20.81 -23.11 -2.85
N ILE A 17 19.58 -23.20 -3.37
CA ILE A 17 18.73 -22.02 -3.58
C ILE A 17 17.82 -21.87 -2.37
N ASN A 18 18.23 -21.05 -1.40
CA ASN A 18 17.35 -20.56 -0.35
C ASN A 18 16.35 -19.58 -0.97
N ALA A 19 15.21 -20.09 -1.43
CA ALA A 19 14.21 -19.30 -2.16
C ALA A 19 13.32 -18.44 -1.24
N GLN A 20 13.32 -18.68 0.07
CA GLN A 20 12.43 -17.99 1.01
C GLN A 20 13.23 -17.20 2.05
N THR A 21 13.21 -15.87 1.91
CA THR A 21 13.86 -14.90 2.81
C THR A 21 12.89 -14.29 3.82
N ALA A 22 11.61 -14.69 3.80
CA ALA A 22 10.56 -14.03 4.57
C ALA A 22 10.81 -14.04 6.08
N LYS A 23 11.39 -15.13 6.61
CA LYS A 23 11.70 -15.25 8.04
C LYS A 23 12.78 -14.26 8.43
N GLU A 24 13.88 -14.25 7.70
CA GLU A 24 15.00 -13.34 7.88
C GLU A 24 14.54 -11.89 7.73
N GLU A 25 13.73 -11.60 6.72
CA GLU A 25 13.18 -10.26 6.49
C GLU A 25 12.30 -9.76 7.65
N VAL A 26 11.52 -10.64 8.27
CA VAL A 26 10.72 -10.29 9.46
C VAL A 26 11.59 -10.11 10.69
N PHE A 27 12.65 -10.90 10.86
CA PHE A 27 13.59 -10.70 11.97
C PHE A 27 14.41 -9.42 11.81
N ASP A 28 14.81 -9.08 10.59
CA ASP A 28 15.52 -7.83 10.28
C ASP A 28 14.60 -6.61 10.42
N ASN A 29 13.32 -6.77 10.10
CA ASN A 29 12.32 -5.74 10.30
C ASN A 29 10.96 -6.33 10.70
N VAL A 30 10.67 -6.30 12.00
CA VAL A 30 9.44 -6.87 12.58
C VAL A 30 8.16 -6.29 11.96
N ALA A 31 8.19 -5.05 11.43
CA ALA A 31 7.03 -4.45 10.78
C ALA A 31 6.61 -5.21 9.50
N LYS A 32 7.52 -5.96 8.86
CA LYS A 32 7.20 -6.83 7.72
C LYS A 32 6.31 -8.02 8.12
N SER A 33 6.19 -8.34 9.41
CA SER A 33 5.21 -9.34 9.88
C SER A 33 3.76 -8.92 9.59
N GLY A 34 3.50 -7.62 9.37
CA GLY A 34 2.20 -7.11 8.96
C GLY A 34 1.78 -7.51 7.53
N GLY A 35 2.67 -8.11 6.73
CA GLY A 35 2.35 -8.62 5.39
C GLY A 35 1.69 -7.56 4.51
N VAL A 36 0.45 -7.79 4.07
CA VAL A 36 -0.31 -6.84 3.23
C VAL A 36 -0.68 -5.54 3.96
N TYR A 37 -0.52 -5.47 5.28
CA TYR A 37 -0.71 -4.26 6.09
C TYR A 37 0.59 -3.50 6.33
N TYR A 38 1.74 -4.01 5.87
CA TYR A 38 3.00 -3.30 5.96
C TYR A 38 2.91 -1.97 5.22
N ALA A 39 3.23 -0.88 5.91
CA ALA A 39 3.16 0.46 5.34
C ALA A 39 4.18 0.60 4.20
N TYR A 40 3.79 1.33 3.15
CA TYR A 40 4.61 1.47 1.95
C TYR A 40 6.01 2.01 2.31
N PRO A 41 7.10 1.24 2.07
CA PRO A 41 8.39 1.52 2.68
C PRO A 41 9.30 2.43 1.82
N VAL A 42 8.96 2.63 0.55
CA VAL A 42 9.87 3.26 -0.41
C VAL A 42 9.84 4.78 -0.26
N THR A 43 10.97 5.33 0.14
CA THR A 43 11.20 6.76 0.32
C THR A 43 11.89 7.39 -0.89
N GLU A 44 12.73 6.64 -1.61
CA GLU A 44 13.55 7.10 -2.74
C GLU A 44 13.30 6.29 -4.02
N SER A 45 13.46 6.94 -5.18
CA SER A 45 13.32 6.28 -6.48
C SER A 45 14.61 5.56 -6.86
N ALA A 46 14.54 4.24 -7.03
CA ALA A 46 15.63 3.43 -7.59
C ALA A 46 15.48 3.23 -9.12
N ASN A 47 15.14 4.30 -9.85
CA ASN A 47 14.92 4.22 -11.29
C ASN A 47 16.27 4.17 -12.04
N THR A 48 16.38 3.30 -13.05
CA THR A 48 17.52 3.31 -13.97
C THR A 48 17.34 4.39 -15.03
N PRO A 49 18.43 4.96 -15.58
CA PRO A 49 18.36 5.85 -16.73
C PRO A 49 17.68 5.19 -17.94
N ALA A 50 17.05 6.00 -18.79
CA ALA A 50 16.54 5.52 -20.07
C ALA A 50 17.69 5.01 -20.96
N PRO A 51 17.48 3.97 -21.77
CA PRO A 51 18.49 3.51 -22.73
C PRO A 51 18.94 4.63 -23.67
N LYS A 52 20.20 4.59 -24.12
CA LYS A 52 20.76 5.59 -25.03
C LYS A 52 19.88 5.73 -26.28
N GLY A 53 19.43 6.95 -26.57
CA GLY A 53 18.57 7.27 -27.71
C GLY A 53 17.06 7.15 -27.45
N TYR A 54 16.65 6.80 -26.23
CA TYR A 54 15.24 6.71 -25.84
C TYR A 54 14.91 7.71 -24.74
N GLU A 55 13.69 8.26 -24.79
CA GLU A 55 13.12 9.08 -23.73
C GLU A 55 11.75 8.53 -23.29
N PRO A 56 11.46 8.53 -21.97
CA PRO A 56 10.12 8.27 -21.47
C PRO A 56 9.11 9.25 -22.06
N PHE A 57 8.04 8.72 -22.66
CA PHE A 57 6.96 9.53 -23.26
C PHE A 57 5.58 9.17 -22.72
N TYR A 58 5.46 8.07 -21.97
CA TYR A 58 4.20 7.57 -21.43
C TYR A 58 4.43 6.82 -20.11
N ILE A 59 3.49 6.94 -19.19
CA ILE A 59 3.45 6.18 -17.94
C ILE A 59 2.11 5.46 -17.85
N SER A 60 2.16 4.14 -17.70
CA SER A 60 1.02 3.33 -17.26
C SER A 60 1.26 2.95 -15.80
N HIS A 61 0.36 3.40 -14.92
CA HIS A 61 0.48 3.19 -13.48
C HIS A 61 -0.75 2.46 -12.93
N TYR A 62 -0.50 1.38 -12.18
CA TYR A 62 -1.50 0.69 -11.37
C TYR A 62 -1.01 0.69 -9.93
N GLY A 63 -1.79 1.32 -9.04
CA GLY A 63 -1.44 1.53 -7.64
C GLY A 63 -2.53 1.02 -6.71
N ARG A 64 -2.13 0.34 -5.63
CA ARG A 64 -3.01 0.07 -4.50
C ARG A 64 -3.32 1.37 -3.78
N HIS A 65 -4.47 1.44 -3.10
CA HIS A 65 -4.76 2.51 -2.15
C HIS A 65 -3.65 2.65 -1.09
N GLY A 66 -3.50 3.85 -0.51
CA GLY A 66 -2.56 4.09 0.60
C GLY A 66 -2.98 3.38 1.90
N SER A 67 -2.16 3.51 2.94
CA SER A 67 -2.49 3.05 4.30
C SER A 67 -3.88 3.54 4.74
N ARG A 68 -4.63 2.64 5.38
CA ARG A 68 -6.00 2.87 5.84
C ARG A 68 -6.14 2.45 7.31
N TYR A 69 -7.20 2.90 7.96
CA TYR A 69 -7.67 2.33 9.22
C TYR A 69 -8.15 0.87 9.03
N LEU A 70 -8.50 0.14 10.10
CA LEU A 70 -9.08 -1.21 9.99
C LEU A 70 -10.36 -1.21 9.13
N ILE A 71 -10.84 -2.39 8.70
CA ILE A 71 -11.85 -2.45 7.63
C ILE A 71 -13.18 -1.84 8.10
N ALA A 72 -13.55 -2.14 9.33
CA ALA A 72 -14.76 -1.68 9.96
C ALA A 72 -14.46 -1.20 11.39
N ASP A 73 -15.34 -0.37 11.95
CA ASP A 73 -15.17 0.10 13.34
C ASP A 73 -15.27 -1.08 14.32
N GLU A 74 -16.08 -2.10 13.97
CA GLU A 74 -16.26 -3.33 14.73
C GLU A 74 -14.95 -4.14 14.88
N ASP A 75 -13.99 -3.96 13.97
CA ASP A 75 -12.67 -4.60 14.09
C ASP A 75 -11.92 -4.09 15.33
N TYR A 76 -12.23 -2.86 15.80
CA TYR A 76 -11.68 -2.30 17.04
C TYR A 76 -12.55 -2.65 18.24
N THR A 77 -13.87 -2.46 18.14
CA THR A 77 -14.77 -2.55 19.30
C THR A 77 -15.01 -3.98 19.76
N THR A 78 -15.06 -4.97 18.87
CA THR A 78 -15.35 -6.36 19.25
C THR A 78 -14.39 -6.91 20.31
N VAL A 79 -13.09 -6.61 20.18
CA VAL A 79 -12.07 -7.06 21.15
C VAL A 79 -12.15 -6.23 22.43
N LEU A 80 -12.39 -4.92 22.30
CA LEU A 80 -12.46 -4.00 23.43
C LEU A 80 -13.67 -4.29 24.32
N ASP A 81 -14.85 -4.54 23.74
CA ASP A 81 -16.07 -4.89 24.46
C ASP A 81 -15.87 -6.14 25.31
N LEU A 82 -15.17 -7.15 24.78
CA LEU A 82 -14.81 -8.35 25.52
C LEU A 82 -13.87 -8.05 26.68
N LEU A 83 -12.89 -7.16 26.49
CA LEU A 83 -11.98 -6.73 27.55
C LEU A 83 -12.73 -5.96 28.64
N HIS A 84 -13.66 -5.07 28.30
CA HIS A 84 -14.49 -4.37 29.28
C HIS A 84 -15.37 -5.33 30.08
N VAL A 85 -15.98 -6.34 29.43
CA VAL A 85 -16.74 -7.40 30.12
C VAL A 85 -15.82 -8.17 31.08
N ALA A 86 -14.65 -8.63 30.62
CA ALA A 86 -13.69 -9.32 31.47
C ALA A 86 -13.23 -8.46 32.66
N GLN A 87 -13.02 -7.16 32.44
CA GLN A 87 -12.64 -6.23 33.49
C GLN A 87 -13.76 -6.05 34.53
N SER A 88 -15.02 -5.99 34.10
CA SER A 88 -16.17 -5.89 35.02
C SER A 88 -16.30 -7.09 35.96
N HIS A 89 -15.75 -8.23 35.56
CA HIS A 89 -15.64 -9.45 36.36
C HIS A 89 -14.30 -9.62 37.09
N ASN A 90 -13.42 -8.62 37.07
CA ASN A 90 -12.05 -8.68 37.61
C ASN A 90 -11.22 -9.85 37.03
N ALA A 91 -11.46 -10.21 35.78
CA ALA A 91 -10.82 -11.35 35.11
C ALA A 91 -9.57 -10.97 34.30
N LEU A 92 -9.22 -9.68 34.22
CA LEU A 92 -8.02 -9.22 33.54
C LEU A 92 -6.81 -9.21 34.49
N THR A 93 -5.64 -9.60 33.96
CA THR A 93 -4.35 -9.36 34.60
C THR A 93 -3.98 -7.87 34.52
N PRO A 94 -2.97 -7.39 35.26
CA PRO A 94 -2.47 -6.03 35.09
C PRO A 94 -2.08 -5.69 33.64
N LEU A 95 -1.52 -6.65 32.91
CA LEU A 95 -1.22 -6.49 31.48
C LEU A 95 -2.50 -6.40 30.62
N GLY A 96 -3.53 -7.19 30.94
CA GLY A 96 -4.83 -7.10 30.26
C GLY A 96 -5.48 -5.73 30.42
N ILE A 97 -5.39 -5.14 31.62
CA ILE A 97 -5.88 -3.78 31.90
C ILE A 97 -5.10 -2.74 31.08
N ASP A 98 -3.77 -2.84 31.02
CA ASP A 98 -2.94 -1.94 30.20
C ASP A 98 -3.28 -2.04 28.70
N VAL A 99 -3.47 -3.26 28.16
CA VAL A 99 -3.89 -3.46 26.76
C VAL A 99 -5.25 -2.83 26.49
N MET A 100 -6.23 -3.07 27.36
CA MET A 100 -7.57 -2.50 27.26
C MET A 100 -7.51 -0.97 27.22
N GLN A 101 -6.78 -0.34 28.14
CA GLN A 101 -6.64 1.12 28.22
C GLN A 101 -5.96 1.71 26.96
N ARG A 102 -4.98 1.01 26.38
CA ARG A 102 -4.35 1.45 25.12
C ARG A 102 -5.33 1.41 23.96
N ILE A 103 -6.14 0.35 23.87
CA ILE A 103 -7.17 0.25 22.82
C ILE A 103 -8.27 1.30 23.03
N ASP A 104 -8.70 1.55 24.27
CA ASP A 104 -9.62 2.64 24.63
C ASP A 104 -9.09 3.99 24.12
N SER A 105 -7.80 4.28 24.36
CA SER A 105 -7.19 5.53 23.91
C SER A 105 -7.11 5.65 22.38
N LEU A 106 -7.01 4.52 21.68
CA LEU A 106 -6.97 4.48 20.22
C LEU A 106 -8.32 4.86 19.61
N LEU A 107 -9.44 4.50 20.26
CA LEU A 107 -10.79 4.81 19.75
C LEU A 107 -11.01 6.30 19.50
N LEU A 108 -10.36 7.17 20.29
CA LEU A 108 -10.42 8.63 20.09
C LEU A 108 -9.99 9.09 18.69
N GLU A 109 -9.12 8.33 18.03
CA GLU A 109 -8.63 8.62 16.68
C GLU A 109 -9.34 7.79 15.61
N VAL A 110 -9.80 6.57 15.92
CA VAL A 110 -10.28 5.61 14.90
C VAL A 110 -11.80 5.53 14.78
N GLU A 111 -12.56 6.07 15.74
CA GLU A 111 -14.02 6.05 15.71
C GLU A 111 -14.57 6.72 14.44
N GLY A 112 -15.42 6.01 13.69
CA GLY A 112 -16.00 6.49 12.43
C GLY A 112 -15.05 6.44 11.23
N HIS A 113 -13.83 5.90 11.39
CA HIS A 113 -12.83 5.80 10.34
C HIS A 113 -12.70 4.41 9.71
N GLY A 114 -13.56 3.46 10.05
CA GLY A 114 -13.66 2.13 9.44
C GLY A 114 -13.51 2.16 7.92
N GLY A 115 -12.42 1.59 7.43
CA GLY A 115 -12.10 1.43 6.01
C GLY A 115 -11.62 2.70 5.31
N ALA A 116 -11.53 3.83 6.03
CA ALA A 116 -11.13 5.12 5.52
C ALA A 116 -9.62 5.17 5.20
N LEU A 117 -9.26 6.00 4.23
CA LEU A 117 -7.86 6.30 3.94
C LEU A 117 -7.27 7.10 5.11
N SER A 118 -6.12 6.67 5.62
CA SER A 118 -5.45 7.37 6.73
C SER A 118 -4.65 8.59 6.24
N PRO A 119 -4.30 9.54 7.12
CA PRO A 119 -3.37 10.62 6.79
C PRO A 119 -2.03 10.12 6.24
N LEU A 120 -1.54 8.96 6.73
CA LEU A 120 -0.34 8.32 6.18
C LEU A 120 -0.56 7.85 4.74
N GLY A 121 -1.74 7.29 4.43
CA GLY A 121 -2.10 6.85 3.09
C GLY A 121 -2.10 8.00 2.08
N VAL A 122 -2.59 9.16 2.48
CA VAL A 122 -2.52 10.40 1.67
C VAL A 122 -1.05 10.77 1.40
N ARG A 123 -0.20 10.82 2.44
CA ARG A 123 1.23 11.15 2.29
C ARG A 123 1.95 10.18 1.36
N GLN A 124 1.64 8.88 1.42
CA GLN A 124 2.23 7.87 0.55
C GLN A 124 1.91 8.14 -0.93
N GLN A 125 0.64 8.40 -1.27
CA GLN A 125 0.22 8.65 -2.66
C GLN A 125 0.85 9.94 -3.20
N ARG A 126 0.91 10.99 -2.38
CA ARG A 126 1.59 12.24 -2.72
C ARG A 126 3.09 12.01 -2.94
N ALA A 127 3.77 11.27 -2.07
CA ALA A 127 5.19 10.96 -2.22
C ALA A 127 5.48 10.13 -3.49
N ILE A 128 4.58 9.19 -3.85
CA ILE A 128 4.67 8.44 -5.11
C ILE A 128 4.55 9.38 -6.31
N ALA A 129 3.54 10.26 -6.34
CA ALA A 129 3.38 11.26 -7.40
C ALA A 129 4.61 12.18 -7.53
N GLU A 130 5.13 12.66 -6.41
CA GLU A 130 6.30 13.54 -6.39
C GLU A 130 7.54 12.87 -7.00
N ARG A 131 7.83 11.64 -6.58
CA ARG A 131 8.94 10.86 -7.13
C ARG A 131 8.74 10.56 -8.60
N MET A 132 7.52 10.26 -9.02
CA MET A 132 7.16 10.02 -10.42
C MET A 132 7.40 11.25 -11.28
N TYR A 133 6.92 12.41 -10.83
CA TYR A 133 7.09 13.69 -11.52
C TYR A 133 8.58 14.06 -11.65
N LYS A 134 9.33 13.97 -10.56
CA LYS A 134 10.77 14.28 -10.52
C LYS A 134 11.59 13.34 -11.40
N ALA A 135 11.21 12.06 -11.48
CA ALA A 135 11.93 11.08 -12.29
C ALA A 135 11.65 11.22 -13.79
N TYR A 136 10.45 11.65 -14.17
CA TYR A 136 10.00 11.68 -15.56
C TYR A 136 9.34 13.01 -15.97
N PRO A 137 10.00 14.16 -15.73
CA PRO A 137 9.40 15.48 -15.98
C PRO A 137 8.96 15.67 -17.45
N GLN A 138 9.65 15.04 -18.40
CA GLN A 138 9.33 15.07 -19.83
C GLN A 138 7.96 14.46 -20.18
N VAL A 139 7.40 13.60 -19.32
CA VAL A 139 6.06 13.02 -19.48
C VAL A 139 4.98 13.97 -18.95
N PHE A 140 5.32 14.92 -18.07
CA PHE A 140 4.38 15.83 -17.40
C PHE A 140 4.47 17.27 -17.92
N LYS A 141 4.61 17.43 -19.23
CA LYS A 141 4.61 18.73 -19.92
C LYS A 141 3.26 19.43 -19.82
N ASP A 142 3.24 20.71 -20.14
CA ASP A 142 2.02 21.51 -20.06
C ASP A 142 0.89 20.93 -20.91
N TYR A 143 -0.33 21.04 -20.37
CA TYR A 143 -1.55 20.54 -20.99
C TYR A 143 -1.55 19.03 -21.29
N THR A 144 -0.61 18.26 -20.72
CA THR A 144 -0.60 16.79 -20.89
C THR A 144 -1.88 16.19 -20.33
N PRO A 145 -2.60 15.35 -21.10
CA PRO A 145 -3.78 14.65 -20.63
C PRO A 145 -3.39 13.50 -19.70
N ILE A 146 -4.06 13.41 -18.54
CA ILE A 146 -3.91 12.32 -17.58
C ILE A 146 -5.27 11.67 -17.38
N SER A 147 -5.36 10.37 -17.67
CA SER A 147 -6.54 9.56 -17.35
C SER A 147 -6.31 8.83 -16.03
N ALA A 148 -7.08 9.19 -15.01
CA ALA A 148 -7.05 8.57 -13.70
C ALA A 148 -8.35 7.80 -13.45
N ARG A 149 -8.22 6.54 -13.02
CA ARG A 149 -9.34 5.62 -12.76
C ARG A 149 -9.15 4.96 -11.40
N SER A 150 -10.25 4.79 -10.66
CA SER A 150 -10.25 4.03 -9.41
C SER A 150 -11.50 3.14 -9.32
N THR A 151 -11.44 2.14 -8.44
CA THR A 151 -12.63 1.40 -8.03
C THR A 151 -13.57 2.31 -7.24
N VAL A 152 -14.86 1.95 -7.15
CA VAL A 152 -15.88 2.70 -6.39
C VAL A 152 -15.67 2.77 -4.88
N VAL A 153 -14.64 2.10 -4.35
CA VAL A 153 -14.32 2.10 -2.92
C VAL A 153 -13.72 3.45 -2.50
N PRO A 154 -14.27 4.17 -1.51
CA PRO A 154 -13.86 5.54 -1.17
C PRO A 154 -12.35 5.76 -0.94
N ARG A 155 -11.68 4.85 -0.23
CA ARG A 155 -10.22 4.94 -0.01
C ARG A 155 -9.40 4.87 -1.31
N CYS A 156 -9.88 4.18 -2.34
CA CYS A 156 -9.23 4.13 -3.65
C CYS A 156 -9.43 5.46 -4.40
N ILE A 157 -10.62 6.05 -4.30
CA ILE A 157 -10.94 7.35 -4.88
C ILE A 157 -10.05 8.44 -4.27
N LEU A 158 -9.98 8.50 -2.93
CA LEU A 158 -9.15 9.47 -2.22
C LEU A 158 -7.64 9.25 -2.46
N SER A 159 -7.20 8.00 -2.66
CA SER A 159 -5.81 7.71 -3.02
C SER A 159 -5.47 8.22 -4.42
N MET A 160 -6.36 7.97 -5.39
CA MET A 160 -6.23 8.49 -6.76
C MET A 160 -6.22 10.03 -6.74
N ASP A 161 -7.09 10.64 -5.95
CA ASP A 161 -7.21 12.09 -5.84
C ASP A 161 -5.94 12.71 -5.26
N ALA A 162 -5.44 12.18 -4.14
CA ALA A 162 -4.19 12.65 -3.51
C ALA A 162 -2.97 12.57 -4.45
N LEU A 163 -2.87 11.51 -5.26
CA LEU A 163 -1.83 11.39 -6.28
C LEU A 163 -1.99 12.47 -7.36
N CYS A 164 -3.20 12.61 -7.91
CA CYS A 164 -3.48 13.58 -8.97
C CYS A 164 -3.33 15.04 -8.50
N GLU A 165 -3.73 15.33 -7.27
CA GLU A 165 -3.56 16.64 -6.64
C GLU A 165 -2.07 16.98 -6.55
N ARG A 166 -1.23 16.07 -6.07
CA ARG A 166 0.21 16.31 -6.00
C ARG A 166 0.84 16.55 -7.36
N LEU A 167 0.41 15.85 -8.41
CA LEU A 167 0.86 16.14 -9.78
C LEU A 167 0.46 17.56 -10.22
N LYS A 168 -0.76 18.00 -9.91
CA LYS A 168 -1.23 19.36 -10.21
C LYS A 168 -0.52 20.46 -9.41
N GLU A 169 -0.09 20.17 -8.19
CA GLU A 169 0.75 21.10 -7.41
C GLU A 169 2.11 21.36 -8.09
N PHE A 170 2.67 20.36 -8.80
CA PHE A 170 3.89 20.55 -9.60
C PHE A 170 3.63 21.20 -10.95
N ASN A 171 2.56 20.81 -11.64
CA ASN A 171 2.15 21.44 -12.89
C ASN A 171 0.62 21.66 -12.93
N PRO A 172 0.14 22.88 -12.63
CA PRO A 172 -1.29 23.20 -12.63
C PRO A 172 -1.98 23.08 -13.99
N THR A 173 -1.23 23.09 -15.10
CA THR A 173 -1.78 23.03 -16.47
C THR A 173 -2.16 21.62 -16.91
N LEU A 174 -1.80 20.58 -16.13
CA LEU A 174 -2.14 19.19 -16.44
C LEU A 174 -3.65 18.98 -16.53
N VAL A 175 -4.08 18.28 -17.58
CA VAL A 175 -5.49 18.03 -17.87
C VAL A 175 -5.86 16.64 -17.35
N THR A 176 -6.25 16.56 -16.07
CA THR A 176 -6.61 15.28 -15.44
C THR A 176 -8.10 14.98 -15.55
N THR A 177 -8.46 13.85 -16.15
CA THR A 177 -9.80 13.27 -16.07
C THR A 177 -9.82 12.18 -15.01
N ARG A 178 -10.65 12.35 -13.97
CA ARG A 178 -10.84 11.37 -12.90
C ARG A 178 -12.17 10.66 -13.09
N GLU A 179 -12.20 9.33 -12.96
CA GLU A 179 -13.45 8.56 -13.01
C GLU A 179 -13.40 7.40 -12.03
N SER A 180 -14.48 7.25 -11.27
CA SER A 180 -14.72 6.15 -10.34
C SER A 180 -16.13 5.62 -10.57
N SER A 181 -16.28 4.77 -11.57
CA SER A 181 -17.56 4.21 -12.00
C SER A 181 -17.46 2.69 -12.16
N GLY A 182 -18.62 2.03 -12.21
CA GLY A 182 -18.72 0.59 -12.47
C GLY A 182 -18.08 0.16 -13.80
N LYS A 183 -17.90 1.09 -14.76
CA LYS A 183 -17.38 0.82 -16.10
C LYS A 183 -16.02 0.10 -16.10
N TYR A 184 -15.13 0.43 -15.15
CA TYR A 184 -13.78 -0.14 -15.09
C TYR A 184 -13.58 -1.11 -13.93
N MET A 185 -14.60 -1.41 -13.12
CA MET A 185 -14.47 -2.29 -11.95
C MET A 185 -13.88 -3.64 -12.32
N ARG A 186 -14.42 -4.31 -13.35
CA ARG A 186 -13.93 -5.61 -13.83
C ARG A 186 -12.44 -5.60 -14.22
N TYR A 187 -11.92 -4.47 -14.66
CA TYR A 187 -10.50 -4.31 -15.01
C TYR A 187 -9.64 -3.98 -13.79
N LEU A 188 -10.13 -3.08 -12.91
CA LEU A 188 -9.38 -2.59 -11.75
C LEU A 188 -9.42 -3.56 -10.56
N ASN A 189 -10.45 -4.37 -10.45
CA ASN A 189 -10.65 -5.39 -9.44
C ASN A 189 -11.46 -6.55 -10.05
N TYR A 190 -10.77 -7.57 -10.56
CA TYR A 190 -11.41 -8.70 -11.23
C TYR A 190 -12.36 -9.49 -10.30
N HIS A 191 -12.16 -9.43 -8.98
CA HIS A 191 -12.91 -10.21 -8.00
C HIS A 191 -14.13 -9.48 -7.41
N SER A 192 -14.42 -8.26 -7.86
CA SER A 192 -15.66 -7.54 -7.50
C SER A 192 -16.83 -7.88 -8.40
#